data_AF-A0A938BNI5-F1
#
_entry.id   AF-A0A938BNI5-F1
#
_cell.length_a   1.000
_cell.length_b   1.000
_cell.length_c   1.000
_cell.angle_alpha   90.00
_cell.angle_beta   90.00
_cell.angle_gamma   90.00
#
_symmetry.space_group_name_H-M   'P 1'
#
loop_
_entity.id
_entity.type
_entity.pdbx_description
1 polymer ?
#
loop_
_entity_poly.entity_id
_entity_poly.type
_entity_poly.pdbx_seq_one_letter_code
_entity_poly.pdbx_strand_id
1 'polypeptide(L)'
;MSRFIDALHSISPARRALHAPLLAAGLALSPAALPALASSAPAGDLESLRPGDTLRDFRLLYLYEGPTGRADGARFACARHGFLVDMLRIQSVPQAFIWIKTVPDSDRGEPHACEHLLLGKGRRGRYAAALEDMALANSSAFTSQLRTCYHFNTIAGIETFYEICEAKLRALLHPDFSDEEIRREVCHLGVTADPLTGRLSLEEKGTVYTEMVSSFEKPWYHVFDPLEKLVYG
;
A
#
# COMPACT_ATOMS: atom_id res chain seq x y z
N MET A 1 -9.33 2.93 18.83
CA MET A 1 -7.95 2.67 19.30
C MET A 1 -7.69 1.19 19.61
N SER A 2 -8.54 0.47 20.37
CA SER A 2 -8.34 -0.98 20.63
C SER A 2 -8.23 -1.83 19.36
N ARG A 3 -9.00 -1.50 18.31
CA ARG A 3 -9.23 -2.41 17.18
C ARG A 3 -8.28 -2.28 15.97
N PHE A 4 -7.52 -1.18 15.83
CA PHE A 4 -6.34 -1.12 14.90
C PHE A 4 -5.32 -2.21 15.29
N ILE A 5 -5.19 -2.40 16.60
CA ILE A 5 -4.21 -3.26 17.24
C ILE A 5 -4.68 -4.73 17.22
N ASP A 6 -6.00 -4.96 17.26
CA ASP A 6 -6.60 -6.28 17.05
C ASP A 6 -6.53 -6.73 15.58
N ALA A 7 -6.63 -5.81 14.61
CA ALA A 7 -6.44 -6.13 13.18
C ALA A 7 -5.00 -6.60 12.86
N LEU A 8 -4.01 -6.16 13.64
CA LEU A 8 -2.63 -6.66 13.55
C LEU A 8 -2.43 -8.06 14.18
N HIS A 9 -3.45 -8.64 14.82
CA HIS A 9 -3.37 -9.99 15.41
C HIS A 9 -3.72 -11.13 14.45
N SER A 10 -4.40 -10.89 13.32
CA SER A 10 -4.99 -11.97 12.49
C SER A 10 -4.06 -12.61 11.45
N ILE A 11 -2.84 -12.09 11.27
CA ILE A 11 -1.91 -12.55 10.21
C ILE A 11 -0.73 -13.32 10.82
N SER A 12 -0.90 -14.62 11.07
CA SER A 12 0.24 -15.53 11.33
C SER A 12 -0.12 -16.99 11.07
N PRO A 13 0.62 -17.73 10.23
CA PRO A 13 0.54 -19.18 10.18
C PRO A 13 1.50 -19.85 11.18
N ALA A 14 1.04 -20.99 11.69
CA ALA A 14 1.60 -21.80 12.77
C ALA A 14 3.09 -22.19 12.62
N ARG A 15 3.81 -22.17 13.76
CA ARG A 15 5.16 -22.73 13.90
C ARG A 15 5.11 -24.26 14.05
N ARG A 16 5.91 -24.98 13.26
CA ARG A 16 6.36 -26.36 13.57
C ARG A 16 7.64 -26.29 14.40
N ALA A 17 7.65 -27.04 15.49
CA ALA A 17 8.82 -27.30 16.34
C ALA A 17 9.74 -28.34 15.70
N LEU A 18 11.05 -28.21 15.91
CA LEU A 18 12.02 -29.29 15.73
C LEU A 18 13.20 -29.12 16.71
N HIS A 19 13.75 -30.28 17.06
CA HIS A 19 14.51 -30.64 18.24
C HIS A 19 15.92 -30.03 18.40
N ALA A 20 16.37 -30.05 19.66
CA ALA A 20 17.72 -29.76 20.17
C ALA A 20 18.81 -30.70 19.62
N PRO A 21 20.11 -30.43 19.93
CA PRO A 21 20.67 -31.11 21.11
C PRO A 21 21.64 -30.28 21.97
N LEU A 22 21.85 -30.80 23.19
CA LEU A 22 22.84 -30.41 24.21
C LEU A 22 24.30 -30.48 23.71
N LEU A 23 25.13 -29.54 24.14
CA LEU A 23 26.51 -29.84 24.58
C LEU A 23 27.00 -28.78 25.59
N ALA A 24 27.84 -29.22 26.53
CA ALA A 24 28.13 -28.57 27.81
C ALA A 24 29.47 -27.80 27.86
N ALA A 25 29.48 -26.85 28.81
CA ALA A 25 30.60 -26.38 29.65
C ALA A 25 31.69 -25.45 29.08
N GLY A 26 31.79 -24.27 29.71
CA GLY A 26 32.89 -23.31 29.60
C GLY A 26 32.55 -22.01 30.33
N LEU A 27 32.71 -21.99 31.66
CA LEU A 27 32.34 -20.87 32.54
C LEU A 27 33.36 -19.71 32.37
N ALA A 28 32.97 -18.64 31.70
CA ALA A 28 33.60 -17.33 31.81
C ALA A 28 32.52 -16.33 32.24
N LEU A 29 32.65 -15.78 33.45
CA LEU A 29 31.79 -14.69 33.94
C LEU A 29 32.07 -13.42 33.11
N SER A 30 31.34 -13.28 32.01
CA SER A 30 31.15 -12.00 31.33
C SER A 30 30.09 -11.22 32.12
N PRO A 31 30.25 -9.90 32.36
CA PRO A 31 29.16 -9.11 32.92
C PRO A 31 27.96 -9.24 31.98
N ALA A 32 26.90 -9.87 32.48
CA ALA A 32 25.68 -10.09 31.72
C ALA A 32 25.19 -8.73 31.21
N ALA A 33 25.29 -8.52 29.90
CA ALA A 33 24.47 -7.53 29.22
C ALA A 33 23.04 -7.97 29.46
N LEU A 34 22.36 -7.28 30.39
CA LEU A 34 20.92 -7.44 30.59
C LEU A 34 20.27 -7.32 29.21
N PRO A 35 19.53 -8.33 28.74
CA PRO A 35 18.67 -8.11 27.58
C PRO A 35 17.76 -6.96 27.98
N ALA A 36 17.82 -5.86 27.22
CA ALA A 36 16.86 -4.79 27.36
C ALA A 36 15.47 -5.43 27.22
N LEU A 37 14.76 -5.55 28.35
CA LEU A 37 13.36 -5.89 28.36
C LEU A 37 12.70 -4.81 27.53
N ALA A 38 12.32 -5.14 26.30
CA ALA A 38 11.43 -4.33 25.50
C ALA A 38 10.16 -4.19 26.35
N SER A 39 10.04 -3.04 27.00
CA SER A 39 8.81 -2.66 27.70
C SER A 39 7.73 -2.60 26.64
N SER A 40 6.84 -3.58 26.62
CA SER A 40 5.59 -3.46 25.89
C SER A 40 4.73 -2.47 26.66
N ALA A 41 4.88 -1.18 26.35
CA ALA A 41 4.00 -0.15 26.87
C ALA A 41 2.55 -0.55 26.52
N PRO A 42 1.61 -0.49 27.48
CA PRO A 42 0.22 -0.78 27.20
C PRO A 42 -0.27 0.18 26.11
N ALA A 43 -1.06 -0.35 25.18
CA ALA A 43 -1.63 0.44 24.09
C ALA A 43 -2.65 1.45 24.64
N GLY A 44 -2.18 2.62 25.06
CA GLY A 44 -3.02 3.67 25.65
C GLY A 44 -2.30 5.00 25.63
N ASP A 45 -2.82 5.91 24.80
CA ASP A 45 -2.38 7.29 24.61
C ASP A 45 -0.98 7.49 24.00
N LEU A 46 -0.91 8.30 22.93
CA LEU A 46 0.36 8.67 22.27
C LEU A 46 1.29 9.44 23.24
N GLU A 47 0.70 10.13 24.22
CA GLU A 47 1.41 10.89 25.27
C GLU A 47 2.28 10.01 26.18
N SER A 48 1.97 8.71 26.28
CA SER A 48 2.73 7.79 27.12
C SER A 48 4.00 7.27 26.44
N LEU A 49 4.11 7.45 25.13
CA LEU A 49 5.17 6.87 24.32
C LEU A 49 6.38 7.80 24.22
N ARG A 50 7.54 7.21 23.97
CA ARG A 50 8.80 7.93 23.74
C ARG A 50 9.51 7.40 22.49
N PRO A 51 10.22 8.25 21.73
CA PRO A 51 11.09 7.79 20.66
C PRO A 51 12.01 6.65 21.11
N GLY A 52 12.04 5.57 20.35
CA GLY A 52 12.75 4.33 20.68
C GLY A 52 11.86 3.23 21.27
N ASP A 53 10.69 3.58 21.82
CA ASP A 53 9.73 2.58 22.33
C ASP A 53 9.30 1.62 21.22
N THR A 54 9.03 0.38 21.61
CA THR A 54 8.62 -0.67 20.69
C THR A 54 7.19 -1.10 21.00
N LEU A 55 6.30 -0.93 20.02
CA LEU A 55 4.96 -1.49 20.05
C LEU A 55 4.90 -2.66 19.06
N ARG A 56 4.89 -3.88 19.60
CA ARG A 56 4.99 -5.12 18.82
C ARG A 56 6.21 -5.10 17.87
N ASP A 57 5.98 -5.17 16.57
CA ASP A 57 7.04 -5.18 15.55
C ASP A 57 7.36 -3.78 15.01
N PHE A 58 6.91 -2.72 15.70
CA PHE A 58 7.10 -1.34 15.29
C PHE A 58 7.87 -0.54 16.34
N ARG A 59 8.94 0.12 15.90
CA ARG A 59 9.70 1.07 16.71
C ARG A 59 9.19 2.48 16.47
N LEU A 60 8.84 3.20 17.53
CA LEU A 60 8.50 4.61 17.47
C LEU A 60 9.74 5.44 17.13
N LEU A 61 9.68 6.23 16.06
CA LEU A 61 10.74 7.15 15.65
C LEU A 61 10.50 8.56 16.16
N TYR A 62 9.28 9.08 15.95
CA TYR A 62 8.92 10.46 16.25
C TYR A 62 7.48 10.55 16.75
N LEU A 63 7.23 11.47 17.67
CA LEU A 63 5.90 11.98 17.97
C LEU A 63 5.71 13.33 17.28
N TYR A 64 4.52 13.55 16.74
CA TYR A 64 4.14 14.81 16.09
C TYR A 64 3.26 15.60 17.05
N GLU A 65 3.69 16.79 17.42
CA GLU A 65 2.91 17.70 18.25
C GLU A 65 1.90 18.47 17.40
N GLY A 66 0.66 18.51 17.85
CA GLY A 66 -0.40 19.32 17.25
C GLY A 66 -0.44 20.75 17.80
N PRO A 67 -1.40 21.57 17.35
CA PRO A 67 -1.51 22.98 17.74
C PRO A 67 -1.69 23.24 19.25
N THR A 68 -2.15 22.23 19.99
CA THR A 68 -2.38 22.30 21.44
C THR A 68 -1.17 21.85 22.27
N GLY A 69 -0.04 21.53 21.61
CA GLY A 69 1.15 20.96 22.27
C GLY A 69 1.00 19.50 22.69
N ARG A 70 -0.06 18.82 22.23
CA ARG A 70 -0.32 17.40 22.47
C ARG A 70 0.16 16.54 21.30
N ALA A 71 0.51 15.29 21.58
CA ALA A 71 1.01 14.35 20.57
C ALA A 71 -0.12 13.87 19.64
N ASP A 72 -0.37 14.57 18.55
CA ASP A 72 -1.45 14.27 17.58
C ASP A 72 -1.04 13.33 16.45
N GLY A 73 0.21 12.88 16.42
CA GLY A 73 0.62 11.83 15.52
C GLY A 73 1.91 11.14 15.95
N ALA A 74 2.26 10.11 15.20
CA ALA A 74 3.47 9.34 15.43
C ALA A 74 3.98 8.71 14.14
N ARG A 75 5.29 8.60 14.02
CA ARG A 75 5.95 7.81 12.99
C ARG A 75 6.55 6.55 13.59
N PHE A 76 6.16 5.42 13.01
CA PHE A 76 6.69 4.12 13.35
C PHE A 76 7.51 3.57 12.19
N ALA A 77 8.54 2.79 12.52
CA ALA A 77 9.25 1.95 11.55
C ALA A 77 9.04 0.48 11.91
N CYS A 78 8.68 -0.33 10.93
CA CYS A 78 8.64 -1.78 11.08
C CYS A 78 10.05 -2.29 11.41
N ALA A 79 10.24 -2.92 12.56
CA ALA A 79 11.52 -3.42 13.03
C ALA A 79 12.10 -4.49 12.09
N ARG A 80 11.23 -5.28 11.44
CA ARG A 80 11.65 -6.33 10.51
C ARG A 80 11.94 -5.82 9.10
N HIS A 81 11.06 -5.00 8.54
CA HIS A 81 11.07 -4.68 7.11
C HIS A 81 11.45 -3.22 6.81
N GLY A 82 11.55 -2.37 7.83
CA GLY A 82 11.98 -0.98 7.68
C GLY A 82 10.95 -0.02 7.05
N PHE A 83 9.78 -0.49 6.61
CA PHE A 83 8.74 0.41 6.09
C PHE A 83 8.18 1.30 7.20
N LEU A 84 7.73 2.49 6.80
CA LEU A 84 7.23 3.51 7.71
C LEU A 84 5.71 3.47 7.79
N VAL A 85 5.18 3.76 8.98
CA VAL A 85 3.76 4.02 9.21
C VAL A 85 3.65 5.34 9.93
N ASP A 86 3.04 6.31 9.27
CA ASP A 86 2.66 7.58 9.88
C ASP A 86 1.20 7.50 10.32
N MET A 87 0.97 7.68 11.61
CA MET A 87 -0.37 7.81 12.19
C MET A 87 -0.62 9.27 12.52
N LEU A 88 -1.73 9.83 12.03
CA LEU A 88 -2.19 11.17 12.36
C LEU A 88 -3.59 11.11 12.94
N ARG A 89 -3.82 11.81 14.05
CA ARG A 89 -5.14 12.02 14.64
C ARG A 89 -5.71 13.31 14.06
N ILE A 90 -6.75 13.17 13.25
CA ILE A 90 -7.45 14.30 12.64
C ILE A 90 -8.96 14.18 12.91
N GLN A 91 -9.66 15.32 12.89
CA GLN A 91 -11.12 15.36 13.01
C GLN A 91 -11.79 15.01 11.68
N SER A 92 -11.65 13.76 11.26
CA SER A 92 -12.21 13.22 10.04
C SER A 92 -12.68 11.77 10.26
N VAL A 93 -13.31 11.20 9.24
CA VAL A 93 -13.51 9.74 9.14
C VAL A 93 -12.15 9.02 9.06
N PRO A 94 -12.08 7.71 9.35
CA PRO A 94 -10.87 6.93 9.14
C PRO A 94 -10.43 6.96 7.67
N GLN A 95 -9.14 7.24 7.44
CA GLN A 95 -8.55 7.31 6.11
C GLN A 95 -7.16 6.67 6.12
N ALA A 96 -6.75 6.15 4.97
CA ALA A 96 -5.40 5.64 4.75
C ALA A 96 -4.83 6.17 3.43
N PHE A 97 -3.52 6.41 3.45
CA PHE A 97 -2.75 6.76 2.27
C PHE A 97 -1.52 5.85 2.23
N ILE A 98 -1.44 5.01 1.22
CA ILE A 98 -0.36 4.05 0.99
C ILE A 98 0.36 4.51 -0.26
N TRP A 99 1.68 4.57 -0.22
CA TRP A 99 2.47 4.87 -1.41
C TRP A 99 3.71 4.00 -1.48
N ILE A 100 4.09 3.67 -2.70
CA ILE A 100 5.23 2.84 -3.02
C ILE A 100 6.12 3.63 -3.97
N LYS A 101 7.44 3.59 -3.74
CA LYS A 101 8.41 4.12 -4.70
C LYS A 101 8.42 3.21 -5.92
N THR A 102 8.11 3.78 -7.06
CA THR A 102 8.02 3.07 -8.35
C THR A 102 8.83 3.87 -9.36
N VAL A 103 10.16 3.76 -9.24
CA VAL A 103 11.07 4.46 -10.16
C VAL A 103 10.99 3.73 -11.50
N PRO A 104 10.49 4.37 -12.58
CA PRO A 104 10.42 3.74 -13.88
C PRO A 104 11.84 3.55 -14.43
N ASP A 105 12.06 2.41 -15.08
CA ASP A 105 13.26 2.13 -15.88
C ASP A 105 12.99 2.26 -17.38
N SER A 106 11.74 2.55 -17.77
CA SER A 106 11.30 2.74 -19.15
C SER A 106 10.04 3.63 -19.26
N ASP A 107 9.73 4.07 -20.48
CA ASP A 107 8.53 4.88 -20.79
C ASP A 107 7.29 4.03 -21.10
N ARG A 108 7.27 2.74 -20.74
CA ARG A 108 6.17 1.82 -21.08
C ARG A 108 5.02 1.87 -20.07
N GLY A 109 5.12 2.69 -19.04
CA GLY A 109 4.05 2.93 -18.08
C GLY A 109 3.81 1.76 -17.13
N GLU A 110 4.81 0.93 -16.85
CA GLU A 110 4.69 -0.24 -15.98
C GLU A 110 4.13 0.09 -14.59
N PRO A 111 4.54 1.18 -13.90
CA PRO A 111 3.95 1.56 -12.62
C PRO A 111 2.46 1.89 -12.72
N HIS A 112 2.07 2.60 -13.77
CA HIS A 112 0.69 2.99 -14.01
C HIS A 112 -0.19 1.78 -14.37
N ALA A 113 0.33 0.88 -15.21
CA ALA A 113 -0.31 -0.40 -15.48
C ALA A 113 -0.51 -1.22 -14.20
N CYS A 114 0.51 -1.32 -13.35
CA CYS A 114 0.41 -2.03 -12.08
C CYS A 114 -0.65 -1.40 -11.14
N GLU A 115 -0.78 -0.07 -11.12
CA GLU A 115 -1.80 0.63 -10.34
C GLU A 115 -3.21 0.11 -10.62
N HIS A 116 -3.55 0.01 -11.90
CA HIS A 116 -4.84 -0.49 -12.36
C HIS A 116 -5.06 -1.96 -11.99
N LEU A 117 -4.01 -2.77 -12.15
CA LEU A 117 -4.08 -4.21 -11.94
C LEU A 117 -4.27 -4.57 -10.47
N LEU A 118 -3.54 -3.92 -9.57
CA LEU A 118 -3.40 -4.35 -8.17
C LEU A 118 -4.71 -4.28 -7.37
N LEU A 119 -5.54 -3.25 -7.58
CA LEU A 119 -6.80 -3.07 -6.84
C LEU A 119 -8.05 -3.31 -7.69
N GLY A 120 -7.91 -3.60 -8.99
CA GLY A 120 -9.04 -3.83 -9.89
C GLY A 120 -9.16 -5.24 -10.48
N LYS A 121 -8.05 -6.00 -10.55
CA LYS A 121 -8.00 -7.30 -11.25
C LYS A 121 -7.62 -8.44 -10.32
N GLY A 122 -7.68 -9.66 -10.86
CA GLY A 122 -7.50 -10.87 -10.07
C GLY A 122 -8.67 -11.07 -9.11
N ARG A 123 -8.61 -12.12 -8.29
CA ARG A 123 -9.64 -12.37 -7.29
C ARG A 123 -9.49 -11.42 -6.11
N ARG A 124 -8.26 -11.11 -5.70
CA ARG A 124 -7.97 -10.25 -4.54
C ARG A 124 -8.30 -8.79 -4.80
N GLY A 125 -7.90 -8.24 -5.95
CA GLY A 125 -8.25 -6.87 -6.34
C GLY A 125 -9.77 -6.70 -6.48
N ARG A 126 -10.44 -7.63 -7.20
CA ARG A 126 -11.90 -7.61 -7.33
C ARG A 126 -12.63 -7.73 -5.99
N TYR A 127 -12.12 -8.52 -5.05
CA TYR A 127 -12.68 -8.59 -3.70
C TYR A 127 -12.55 -7.25 -2.96
N ALA A 128 -11.38 -6.61 -3.01
CA ALA A 128 -11.19 -5.28 -2.41
C ALA A 128 -12.12 -4.23 -3.02
N ALA A 129 -12.22 -4.18 -4.36
CA ALA A 129 -13.12 -3.26 -5.06
C ALA A 129 -14.60 -3.49 -4.68
N ALA A 130 -15.06 -4.75 -4.68
CA ALA A 130 -16.44 -5.06 -4.30
C ALA A 130 -16.73 -4.73 -2.83
N LEU A 131 -15.76 -4.96 -1.93
CA LEU A 131 -15.88 -4.60 -0.52
C LEU A 131 -16.00 -3.08 -0.35
N GLU A 132 -15.22 -2.30 -1.09
CA GLU A 132 -15.29 -0.83 -1.07
C GLU A 132 -16.66 -0.31 -1.48
N ASP A 133 -17.22 -0.83 -2.57
CA ASP A 133 -18.56 -0.47 -3.05
C ASP A 133 -19.63 -0.78 -2.00
N MET A 134 -19.58 -1.98 -1.40
CA MET A 134 -20.53 -2.41 -0.37
C MET A 134 -20.39 -1.62 0.94
N ALA A 135 -19.20 -1.13 1.24
CA ALA A 135 -18.86 -0.41 2.47
C ALA A 135 -18.97 1.11 2.34
N LEU A 136 -19.50 1.63 1.22
CA LEU A 136 -19.57 3.07 0.93
C LEU A 136 -18.21 3.75 1.13
N ALA A 137 -17.14 3.05 0.75
CA ALA A 137 -15.80 3.60 0.79
C ALA A 137 -15.59 4.50 -0.45
N ASN A 138 -14.81 5.57 -0.26
CA ASN A 138 -14.31 6.35 -1.37
C ASN A 138 -12.81 6.08 -1.50
N SER A 139 -12.37 5.73 -2.70
CA SER A 139 -10.96 5.42 -2.99
C SER A 139 -10.52 6.01 -4.32
N SER A 140 -9.22 6.26 -4.40
CA SER A 140 -8.55 6.64 -5.64
C SER A 140 -7.09 6.18 -5.59
N ALA A 141 -6.52 6.01 -6.77
CA ALA A 141 -5.11 5.76 -6.95
C ALA A 141 -4.57 6.73 -8.00
N PHE A 142 -3.26 6.95 -7.96
CA PHE A 142 -2.55 7.67 -9.02
C PHE A 142 -1.07 7.31 -9.03
N THR A 143 -0.48 7.41 -10.22
CA THR A 143 0.93 7.20 -10.46
C THR A 143 1.58 8.53 -10.82
N SER A 144 2.55 8.93 -10.01
CA SER A 144 3.48 10.01 -10.31
C SER A 144 4.80 9.44 -10.83
N GLN A 145 5.70 10.31 -11.27
CA GLN A 145 6.99 9.94 -11.87
C GLN A 145 7.81 8.96 -11.03
N LEU A 146 7.78 9.05 -9.69
CA LEU A 146 8.64 8.23 -8.81
C LEU A 146 7.86 7.41 -7.77
N ARG A 147 6.52 7.43 -7.83
CA ARG A 147 5.68 6.75 -6.84
C ARG A 147 4.28 6.46 -7.35
N THR A 148 3.71 5.37 -6.89
CA THR A 148 2.29 5.05 -7.03
C THR A 148 1.62 5.14 -5.67
N CYS A 149 0.45 5.78 -5.63
CA CYS A 149 -0.29 6.09 -4.42
C CYS A 149 -1.68 5.46 -4.46
N TYR A 150 -2.12 4.92 -3.33
CA TYR A 150 -3.45 4.35 -3.12
C TYR A 150 -4.02 4.96 -1.85
N HIS A 151 -5.21 5.53 -1.93
CA HIS A 151 -5.84 6.12 -0.76
C HIS A 151 -7.32 5.82 -0.72
N PHE A 152 -7.85 5.75 0.49
CA PHE A 152 -9.27 5.53 0.70
C PHE A 152 -9.72 6.05 2.06
N ASN A 153 -11.03 6.23 2.18
CA ASN A 153 -11.72 6.56 3.41
C ASN A 153 -13.10 5.88 3.43
N THR A 154 -13.69 5.74 4.61
CA THR A 154 -15.05 5.21 4.73
C THR A 154 -15.78 5.85 5.91
N ILE A 155 -17.07 6.12 5.72
CA ILE A 155 -17.99 6.57 6.78
C ILE A 155 -18.59 5.38 7.57
N ALA A 156 -18.38 4.15 7.12
CA ALA A 156 -18.99 2.93 7.69
C ALA A 156 -18.41 2.51 9.05
N GLY A 157 -17.48 3.30 9.60
CA GLY A 157 -16.88 3.08 10.92
C GLY A 157 -15.51 2.41 10.86
N ILE A 158 -14.89 2.32 12.04
CA ILE A 158 -13.48 1.93 12.18
C ILE A 158 -13.23 0.45 11.87
N GLU A 159 -14.21 -0.42 12.09
CA GLU A 159 -14.10 -1.85 11.81
C GLU A 159 -14.03 -2.10 10.31
N THR A 160 -14.99 -1.54 9.58
CA THR A 160 -15.05 -1.60 8.13
C THR A 160 -13.80 -0.98 7.50
N PHE A 161 -13.27 0.09 8.09
CA PHE A 161 -11.99 0.66 7.67
C PHE A 161 -10.85 -0.37 7.73
N TYR A 162 -10.70 -1.14 8.81
CA TYR A 162 -9.65 -2.18 8.88
C TYR A 162 -9.91 -3.33 7.94
N GLU A 163 -11.16 -3.72 7.73
CA GLU A 163 -11.51 -4.77 6.77
C GLU A 163 -11.08 -4.37 5.34
N ILE A 164 -11.42 -3.15 4.91
CA ILE A 164 -10.98 -2.62 3.61
C ILE A 164 -9.45 -2.49 3.56
N CYS A 165 -8.84 -1.98 4.64
CA CYS A 165 -7.38 -1.82 4.70
C CYS A 165 -6.66 -3.16 4.53
N GLU A 166 -7.12 -4.21 5.22
CA GLU A 166 -6.57 -5.56 5.11
C GLU A 166 -6.76 -6.12 3.68
N ALA A 167 -7.95 -5.95 3.11
CA ALA A 167 -8.24 -6.40 1.75
C ALA A 167 -7.32 -5.73 0.71
N LYS A 168 -7.16 -4.40 0.79
CA LYS A 168 -6.24 -3.63 -0.08
C LYS A 168 -4.78 -4.06 0.12
N LEU A 169 -4.30 -4.15 1.37
CA LEU A 169 -2.93 -4.58 1.65
C LEU A 169 -2.65 -6.00 1.12
N ARG A 170 -3.63 -6.91 1.23
CA ARG A 170 -3.51 -8.27 0.68
C ARG A 170 -3.45 -8.26 -0.84
N ALA A 171 -4.22 -7.41 -1.51
CA ALA A 171 -4.18 -7.25 -2.97
C ALA A 171 -2.85 -6.64 -3.44
N LEU A 172 -2.34 -5.62 -2.74
CA LEU A 172 -1.07 -4.96 -3.05
C LEU A 172 0.15 -5.88 -2.85
N LEU A 173 0.20 -6.61 -1.74
CA LEU A 173 1.36 -7.45 -1.38
C LEU A 173 1.36 -8.80 -2.09
N HIS A 174 0.17 -9.30 -2.45
CA HIS A 174 0.01 -10.60 -3.06
C HIS A 174 -1.04 -10.57 -4.17
N PRO A 175 -0.78 -9.89 -5.30
CA PRO A 175 -1.70 -9.90 -6.42
C PRO A 175 -1.89 -11.30 -7.02
N ASP A 176 -3.07 -11.56 -7.57
CA ASP A 176 -3.42 -12.81 -8.23
C ASP A 176 -4.17 -12.60 -9.56
N PHE A 177 -3.87 -11.49 -10.26
CA PHE A 177 -4.34 -11.26 -11.62
C PHE A 177 -3.65 -12.17 -12.63
N SER A 178 -4.37 -12.51 -13.70
CA SER A 178 -3.92 -13.39 -14.77
C SER A 178 -3.30 -12.63 -15.94
N ASP A 179 -2.50 -13.32 -16.77
CA ASP A 179 -1.92 -12.75 -17.99
C ASP A 179 -2.99 -12.19 -18.94
N GLU A 180 -4.17 -12.80 -18.98
CA GLU A 180 -5.28 -12.29 -19.79
C GLU A 180 -5.84 -10.97 -19.24
N GLU A 181 -5.87 -10.79 -17.92
CA GLU A 181 -6.23 -9.51 -17.31
C GLU A 181 -5.16 -8.45 -17.58
N ILE A 182 -3.87 -8.81 -17.53
CA ILE A 182 -2.76 -7.92 -17.91
C ILE A 182 -2.91 -7.50 -19.37
N ARG A 183 -3.09 -8.45 -20.28
CA ARG A 183 -3.23 -8.20 -21.72
C ARG A 183 -4.37 -7.23 -22.03
N ARG A 184 -5.51 -7.38 -21.34
CA ARG A 184 -6.68 -6.50 -21.52
C ARG A 184 -6.49 -5.12 -20.91
N GLU A 185 -5.79 -5.03 -19.78
CA GLU A 185 -5.64 -3.76 -19.06
C GLU A 185 -4.57 -2.86 -19.69
N VAL A 186 -3.44 -3.44 -20.12
CA VAL A 186 -2.29 -2.68 -20.61
C VAL A 186 -2.49 -2.27 -22.07
N CYS A 187 -2.24 -3.18 -23.00
CA CYS A 187 -2.38 -2.97 -24.43
C CYS A 187 -2.42 -4.33 -25.15
N HIS A 188 -3.31 -4.46 -26.14
CA HIS A 188 -3.38 -5.60 -27.04
C HIS A 188 -4.03 -5.24 -28.36
N LEU A 189 -3.78 -6.06 -29.38
CA LEU A 189 -4.54 -6.00 -30.63
C LEU A 189 -5.90 -6.69 -30.45
N GLY A 190 -6.97 -5.91 -30.60
CA GLY A 190 -8.34 -6.39 -30.64
C GLY A 190 -8.89 -6.40 -32.06
N VAL A 191 -9.85 -7.29 -32.31
CA VAL A 191 -10.63 -7.28 -33.56
C VAL A 191 -11.87 -6.42 -33.36
N THR A 192 -12.16 -5.55 -34.32
CA THR A 192 -13.38 -4.75 -34.38
C THR A 192 -14.11 -5.09 -35.69
N ALA A 193 -15.42 -5.30 -35.62
CA ALA A 193 -16.26 -5.58 -36.79
C ALA A 193 -17.08 -4.34 -37.14
N ASP A 194 -17.03 -3.93 -38.41
CA ASP A 194 -17.92 -2.89 -38.92
C ASP A 194 -19.37 -3.42 -38.92
N PRO A 195 -20.30 -2.79 -38.18
CA PRO A 195 -21.67 -3.26 -38.07
C PRO A 195 -22.47 -3.19 -39.38
N LEU A 196 -22.04 -2.37 -40.35
CA LEU A 196 -22.71 -2.20 -41.65
C LEU A 196 -22.13 -3.13 -42.72
N THR A 197 -20.80 -3.30 -42.74
CA THR A 197 -20.12 -4.05 -43.81
C THR A 197 -19.65 -5.45 -43.38
N GLY A 198 -19.65 -5.75 -42.09
CA GLY A 198 -19.13 -7.00 -41.52
C GLY A 198 -17.61 -7.16 -41.66
N ARG A 199 -16.90 -6.14 -42.14
CA ARG A 199 -15.44 -6.19 -42.30
C ARG A 199 -14.76 -6.17 -40.94
N LEU A 200 -13.74 -6.99 -40.80
CA LEU A 200 -12.90 -7.05 -39.60
C LEU A 200 -11.69 -6.12 -39.77
N SER A 201 -11.42 -5.31 -38.75
CA SER A 201 -10.20 -4.52 -38.60
C SER A 201 -9.49 -4.89 -37.30
N LEU A 202 -8.18 -4.63 -37.27
CA LEU A 202 -7.37 -4.71 -36.06
C LEU A 202 -7.22 -3.32 -35.46
N GLU A 203 -7.30 -3.23 -34.14
CA GLU A 203 -7.21 -1.99 -33.38
C GLU A 203 -6.43 -2.23 -32.09
N GLU A 204 -5.64 -1.25 -31.66
CA GLU A 204 -4.98 -1.26 -30.35
C GLU A 204 -6.00 -0.94 -29.25
N LYS A 205 -6.11 -1.83 -28.28
CA LYS A 205 -7.06 -1.72 -27.16
C LYS A 205 -6.35 -1.91 -25.84
N GLY A 206 -6.88 -1.31 -24.79
CA GLY A 206 -6.42 -1.51 -23.43
C GLY A 206 -6.86 -0.34 -22.56
N THR A 207 -7.22 -0.58 -21.31
CA THR A 207 -7.70 0.48 -20.41
C THR A 207 -6.64 1.57 -20.26
N VAL A 208 -5.41 1.16 -19.93
CA VAL A 208 -4.27 2.07 -19.72
C VAL A 208 -3.83 2.69 -21.04
N TYR A 209 -3.78 1.92 -22.12
CA TYR A 209 -3.47 2.45 -23.45
C TYR A 209 -4.44 3.58 -23.87
N THR A 210 -5.75 3.34 -23.80
CA THR A 210 -6.76 4.33 -24.18
C THR A 210 -6.74 5.55 -23.25
N GLU A 211 -6.49 5.35 -21.95
CA GLU A 211 -6.30 6.44 -21.01
C GLU A 211 -5.09 7.32 -21.37
N MET A 212 -3.96 6.71 -21.72
CA MET A 212 -2.76 7.48 -22.08
C MET A 212 -2.94 8.20 -23.41
N VAL A 213 -3.51 7.55 -24.43
CA VAL A 213 -3.83 8.21 -25.72
C VAL A 213 -4.70 9.44 -25.49
N SER A 214 -5.81 9.29 -24.76
CA SER A 214 -6.70 10.42 -24.46
C SER A 214 -6.06 11.47 -23.52
N SER A 215 -5.11 11.08 -22.68
CA SER A 215 -4.37 12.03 -21.85
C SER A 215 -3.45 12.92 -22.68
N PHE A 216 -2.80 12.36 -23.71
CA PHE A 216 -1.96 13.12 -24.63
C PHE A 216 -2.75 14.01 -25.61
N GLU A 217 -4.08 13.89 -25.69
CA GLU A 217 -4.92 14.87 -26.40
C GLU A 217 -5.08 16.18 -25.62
N LYS A 218 -4.77 16.19 -24.31
CA LYS A 218 -4.94 17.37 -23.46
C LYS A 218 -3.79 18.36 -23.66
N PRO A 219 -4.06 19.67 -23.87
CA PRO A 219 -3.04 20.65 -24.22
C PRO A 219 -1.86 20.77 -23.23
N TRP A 220 -2.11 20.56 -21.94
CA TRP A 220 -1.08 20.69 -20.91
C TRP A 220 -0.01 19.60 -20.99
N TYR A 221 -0.33 18.39 -21.47
CA TYR A 221 0.68 17.33 -21.63
C TYR A 221 1.73 17.70 -22.68
N HIS A 222 1.34 18.42 -23.73
CA HIS A 222 2.29 18.94 -24.73
C HIS A 222 3.22 20.04 -24.21
N VAL A 223 2.95 20.57 -23.02
CA VAL A 223 3.81 21.56 -22.36
C VAL A 223 4.66 20.88 -21.28
N PHE A 224 4.03 20.11 -20.39
CA PHE A 224 4.73 19.53 -19.25
C PHE A 224 5.66 18.38 -19.61
N ASP A 225 5.28 17.46 -20.52
CA ASP A 225 6.15 16.33 -20.88
C ASP A 225 7.46 16.81 -21.55
N PRO A 226 7.45 17.71 -22.56
CA PRO A 226 8.69 18.26 -23.11
C PRO A 226 9.48 19.10 -22.10
N LEU A 227 8.81 19.84 -21.21
CA LEU A 227 9.47 20.62 -20.17
C LEU A 227 10.20 19.73 -19.17
N GLU A 228 9.57 18.65 -18.70
CA GLU A 228 10.18 17.70 -17.78
C GLU A 228 11.43 17.05 -18.42
N LYS A 229 11.32 16.64 -19.69
CA LYS A 229 12.47 16.11 -20.47
C LYS A 229 13.58 17.15 -20.65
N LEU A 230 13.25 18.42 -20.83
CA LEU A 230 14.26 19.49 -20.94
C LEU A 230 15.01 19.71 -19.62
N VAL A 231 14.32 19.61 -18.48
CA VAL A 231 14.89 19.89 -17.15
C VAL A 231 15.67 18.70 -16.60
N TYR A 232 15.17 17.47 -16.82
CA TYR A 232 15.70 16.27 -16.18
C TYR A 232 16.44 15.31 -17.13
N GLY A 233 16.37 15.54 -18.45
CA GLY A 233 17.00 14.71 -19.49
C GLY A 233 16.08 13.63 -20.02
#